data_AF-Q03VZ7-F1
#
_entry.id   AF-Q03VZ7-F1
#
_cell.length_a   1.000
_cell.length_b   1.000
_cell.length_c   1.000
_cell.angle_alpha   90.00
_cell.angle_beta   90.00
_cell.angle_gamma   90.00
#
_symmetry.space_group_name_H-M   'P 1'
#
loop_
_entity.id
_entity.type
_entity.pdbx_description
1 polymer ?
#
loop_
_entity_poly.entity_id
_entity_poly.type
_entity_poly.pdbx_seq_one_letter_code
_entity_poly.pdbx_strand_id
1 'polypeptide(L)'
;MAEQKQNNANIFLKLFIALMFFIGFLVFMYPFIANGVNNYVAQKELNAVNQLNQSNQKASAKKLEKLIKKNKQKSKKNQQLGISPVKNILGQTLENVPKESREYYQKHSLGSIFIPKISLSLPVFDTTTDSLLYKGITLLPGSSYPVGGKSTHTVLMGHSGLPNQELFTHLHELKKGDKFFLKVYGKRLAYQVIRIKVVLPTDLSDITIQNNQDLATLVTCTPYMVNTHRLLVTGKRVPLDKSSFDKQEKKAVSYQGKYLFCLTALIFIFMALIFYIIKRELIELLSHKRNYQLSFFVYNNGRLISGHKFTVVDYFGKRILNDQGELCESTSDSRGYVSFGQINGGRYKIVPMNPNMNLKPFKAIVKHLKDKKFYIKKVVKNGYQIQTEGDATND
;
A
#
# COMPACT_ATOMS: atom_id res chain seq x y z
N MET A 1 -36.99 25.89 14.22
CA MET A 1 -36.33 24.87 15.09
C MET A 1 -36.24 23.47 14.47
N ALA A 2 -37.29 22.93 13.84
CA ALA A 2 -37.29 21.57 13.29
C ALA A 2 -36.24 21.36 12.16
N GLU A 3 -36.13 22.31 11.24
CA GLU A 3 -35.21 22.22 10.09
C GLU A 3 -33.72 22.25 10.51
N GLN A 4 -33.40 23.02 11.55
CA GLN A 4 -32.05 23.12 12.12
C GLN A 4 -31.63 21.83 12.86
N LYS A 5 -32.60 21.15 13.51
CA LYS A 5 -32.38 19.86 14.18
C LYS A 5 -32.16 18.74 13.16
N GLN A 6 -32.87 18.78 12.02
CA GLN A 6 -32.72 17.82 10.92
C GLN A 6 -31.37 17.98 10.18
N ASN A 7 -30.92 19.22 9.96
CA ASN A 7 -29.59 19.46 9.37
C ASN A 7 -28.45 19.00 10.29
N ASN A 8 -28.51 19.27 11.60
CA ASN A 8 -27.47 18.81 12.53
C ASN A 8 -27.38 17.26 12.60
N ALA A 9 -28.51 16.56 12.56
CA ALA A 9 -28.54 15.09 12.51
C ALA A 9 -27.90 14.54 11.22
N ASN A 10 -28.15 15.18 10.08
CA ASN A 10 -27.53 14.81 8.81
C ASN A 10 -26.01 14.99 8.80
N ILE A 11 -25.47 16.04 9.44
CA ILE A 11 -24.01 16.19 9.56
C ILE A 11 -23.41 15.18 10.52
N PHE A 12 -24.01 14.94 11.68
CA PHE A 12 -23.52 13.93 12.61
C PHE A 12 -23.45 12.56 11.91
N LEU A 13 -24.49 12.20 11.15
CA LEU A 13 -24.51 10.99 10.34
C LEU A 13 -23.39 10.97 9.27
N LYS A 14 -23.19 12.05 8.51
CA LYS A 14 -22.10 12.14 7.52
C LYS A 14 -20.72 12.01 8.16
N LEU A 15 -20.49 12.66 9.31
CA LEU A 15 -19.24 12.57 10.07
C LEU A 15 -19.01 11.16 10.59
N PHE A 16 -20.07 10.51 11.10
CA PHE A 16 -20.03 9.12 11.53
C PHE A 16 -19.70 8.17 10.38
N ILE A 17 -20.33 8.35 9.21
CA ILE A 17 -20.04 7.56 7.99
C ILE A 17 -18.57 7.76 7.57
N ALA A 18 -18.08 9.01 7.56
CA ALA A 18 -16.69 9.31 7.22
C ALA A 18 -15.71 8.64 8.20
N LEU A 19 -16.04 8.64 9.50
CA LEU A 19 -15.25 7.98 10.53
C LEU A 19 -15.23 6.44 10.35
N MET A 20 -16.39 5.82 10.12
CA MET A 20 -16.46 4.38 9.86
C MET A 20 -15.67 3.99 8.62
N PHE A 21 -15.75 4.78 7.55
CA PHE A 21 -14.98 4.55 6.33
C PHE A 21 -13.47 4.68 6.57
N PHE A 22 -13.05 5.64 7.41
CA PHE A 22 -11.66 5.78 7.82
C PHE A 22 -11.14 4.59 8.63
N ILE A 23 -11.93 4.13 9.62
CA ILE A 23 -11.59 2.95 10.41
C ILE A 23 -11.49 1.72 9.51
N GLY A 24 -12.47 1.50 8.61
CA GLY A 24 -12.44 0.41 7.64
C GLY A 24 -11.22 0.46 6.73
N PHE A 25 -10.83 1.65 6.25
CA PHE A 25 -9.61 1.84 5.48
C PHE A 25 -8.35 1.49 6.28
N LEU A 26 -8.25 1.91 7.54
CA LEU A 26 -7.10 1.57 8.39
C LEU A 26 -6.98 0.06 8.63
N VAL A 27 -8.11 -0.62 8.89
CA VAL A 27 -8.15 -2.07 9.05
C VAL A 27 -7.72 -2.77 7.76
N PHE A 28 -8.24 -2.33 6.61
CA PHE A 28 -7.84 -2.83 5.30
C PHE A 28 -6.35 -2.61 5.02
N MET A 29 -5.79 -1.47 5.41
CA MET A 29 -4.38 -1.11 5.19
C MET A 29 -3.42 -1.85 6.12
N TYR A 30 -3.90 -2.36 7.26
CA TYR A 30 -3.07 -3.02 8.28
C TYR A 30 -2.12 -4.09 7.71
N PRO A 31 -2.58 -5.13 6.97
CA PRO A 31 -1.67 -6.17 6.46
C PRO A 31 -0.60 -5.62 5.52
N PHE A 32 -0.93 -4.62 4.69
CA PHE A 32 0.02 -4.00 3.76
C PHE A 32 1.11 -3.22 4.51
N ILE A 33 0.72 -2.47 5.54
CA ILE A 33 1.65 -1.72 6.39
C ILE A 33 2.50 -2.70 7.20
N ALA A 34 1.89 -3.72 7.82
CA ALA A 34 2.59 -4.72 8.60
C ALA A 34 3.65 -5.45 7.75
N ASN A 35 3.29 -5.87 6.53
CA ASN A 35 4.23 -6.47 5.58
C ASN A 35 5.39 -5.50 5.24
N GLY A 36 5.07 -4.24 4.92
CA GLY A 36 6.06 -3.22 4.60
C GLY A 36 7.04 -2.94 5.75
N VAL A 37 6.53 -2.78 6.96
CA VAL A 37 7.35 -2.56 8.18
C VAL A 37 8.22 -3.79 8.47
N ASN A 38 7.63 -4.99 8.39
CA ASN A 38 8.34 -6.24 8.63
C ASN A 38 9.52 -6.43 7.67
N ASN A 39 9.29 -6.20 6.37
CA ASN A 39 10.33 -6.30 5.36
C ASN A 39 11.42 -5.22 5.54
N TYR A 40 11.03 -4.00 5.90
CA TYR A 40 11.98 -2.93 6.18
C TYR A 40 12.90 -3.24 7.38
N VAL A 41 12.32 -3.72 8.49
CA VAL A 41 13.07 -4.12 9.68
C VAL A 41 14.02 -5.27 9.35
N ALA A 42 13.53 -6.31 8.66
CA ALA A 42 14.36 -7.45 8.24
C ALA A 42 15.53 -6.99 7.37
N GLN A 43 15.30 -6.05 6.45
CA GLN A 43 16.34 -5.52 5.58
C GLN A 43 17.40 -4.71 6.34
N LYS A 44 16.99 -3.93 7.34
CA LYS A 44 17.93 -3.20 8.22
C LYS A 44 18.84 -4.16 8.99
N GLU A 45 18.29 -5.24 9.51
CA GLU A 45 19.06 -6.27 10.22
C GLU A 45 20.02 -7.01 9.29
N LEU A 46 19.57 -7.36 8.08
CA LEU A 46 20.42 -7.97 7.06
C LEU A 46 21.61 -7.08 6.67
N ASN A 47 21.38 -5.78 6.51
CA ASN A 47 22.44 -4.85 6.16
C ASN A 47 23.51 -4.77 7.27
N ALA A 48 23.09 -4.74 8.53
CA ALA A 48 24.01 -4.74 9.67
C ALA A 48 24.84 -6.03 9.74
N VAL A 49 24.22 -7.20 9.57
CA VAL A 49 24.91 -8.50 9.54
C VAL A 49 25.87 -8.59 8.34
N ASN A 50 25.45 -8.10 7.17
CA ASN A 50 26.30 -8.08 5.98
C ASN A 50 27.53 -7.17 6.15
N GLN A 51 27.36 -5.98 6.74
CA GLN A 51 28.46 -5.07 7.06
C GLN A 51 29.43 -5.70 8.06
N LEU A 52 28.92 -6.32 9.12
CA LEU A 52 29.75 -7.02 10.11
C LEU A 52 30.55 -8.18 9.48
N ASN A 53 29.91 -8.94 8.59
CA ASN A 53 30.58 -10.03 7.88
C ASN A 53 31.68 -9.52 6.94
N GLN A 54 31.48 -8.33 6.35
CA GLN A 54 32.44 -7.66 5.46
C GLN A 54 33.61 -7.04 6.22
N SER A 55 33.39 -6.47 7.41
CA SER A 55 34.47 -5.93 8.25
C SER A 55 35.29 -7.05 8.89
N ASN A 56 34.65 -8.14 9.32
CA ASN A 56 35.31 -9.28 9.97
C ASN A 56 35.57 -10.46 9.02
N GLN A 57 36.25 -10.21 7.90
CA GLN A 57 36.47 -11.20 6.85
C GLN A 57 37.10 -12.51 7.35
N LYS A 58 38.09 -12.42 8.25
CA LYS A 58 38.76 -13.60 8.84
C LYS A 58 37.78 -14.49 9.62
N ALA A 59 36.92 -13.89 10.45
CA ALA A 59 35.92 -14.62 11.23
C ALA A 59 34.85 -15.24 10.32
N SER A 60 34.39 -14.48 9.31
CA SER A 60 33.46 -14.95 8.27
C SER A 60 34.03 -16.15 7.50
N ALA A 61 35.29 -16.09 7.08
CA ALA A 61 35.98 -17.18 6.39
C ALA A 61 36.07 -18.44 7.26
N LYS A 62 36.44 -18.30 8.55
CA LYS A 62 36.49 -19.42 9.49
C LYS A 62 35.12 -20.08 9.70
N LYS A 63 34.05 -19.28 9.81
CA LYS A 63 32.67 -19.80 9.88
C LYS A 63 32.28 -20.53 8.60
N LEU A 64 32.58 -19.96 7.44
CA LEU A 64 32.31 -20.54 6.13
C LEU A 64 33.02 -21.89 5.95
N GLU A 65 34.31 -21.98 6.28
CA GLU A 65 35.07 -23.23 6.22
C GLU A 65 34.48 -24.32 7.13
N LYS A 66 34.04 -23.95 8.34
CA LYS A 66 33.37 -24.87 9.26
C LYS A 66 32.10 -25.45 8.63
N LEU A 67 31.29 -24.63 7.97
CA LEU A 67 30.09 -25.10 7.27
C LEU A 67 30.41 -26.01 6.07
N ILE A 68 31.45 -25.67 5.30
CA ILE A 68 31.92 -26.51 4.18
C ILE A 68 32.39 -27.88 4.67
N LYS A 69 33.16 -27.93 5.77
CA LYS A 69 33.59 -29.20 6.39
C LYS A 69 32.39 -30.04 6.85
N LYS A 70 31.38 -29.41 7.47
CA LYS A 70 30.13 -30.09 7.85
C LYS A 70 29.37 -30.64 6.63
N ASN A 71 29.28 -29.89 5.54
CA ASN A 71 28.63 -30.38 4.31
C ASN A 71 29.37 -31.60 3.74
N LYS A 72 30.70 -31.60 3.71
CA LYS A 72 31.50 -32.77 3.29
C LYS A 72 31.18 -33.99 4.16
N GLN A 73 31.08 -33.83 5.47
CA GLN A 73 30.70 -34.93 6.38
C GLN A 73 29.29 -35.46 6.11
N LYS A 74 28.31 -34.57 5.91
CA LYS A 74 26.93 -34.95 5.57
C LYS A 74 26.84 -35.74 4.26
N SER A 75 27.56 -35.30 3.23
CA SER A 75 27.60 -35.99 1.93
C SER A 75 28.14 -37.42 2.04
N LYS A 76 29.14 -37.65 2.89
CA LYS A 76 29.72 -38.99 3.11
C LYS A 76 28.80 -39.95 3.87
N LYS A 77 27.97 -39.41 4.76
CA LYS A 77 27.07 -40.23 5.60
C LYS A 77 25.77 -40.64 4.89
N ASN A 78 25.54 -40.21 3.63
CA ASN A 78 24.26 -40.36 2.93
C ASN A 78 23.05 -40.06 3.84
N GLN A 79 23.19 -39.01 4.65
CA GLN A 79 22.26 -38.74 5.73
C GLN A 79 20.87 -38.47 5.13
N GLN A 80 19.96 -39.44 5.27
CA GLN A 80 18.57 -39.28 4.87
C GLN A 80 17.96 -38.14 5.69
N LEU A 81 17.25 -37.26 5.00
CA LEU A 81 16.44 -36.23 5.64
C LEU A 81 15.28 -36.94 6.34
N GLY A 82 15.15 -36.75 7.65
CA GLY A 82 14.04 -37.35 8.40
C GLY A 82 12.69 -36.87 7.85
N ILE A 83 11.67 -37.73 7.87
CA ILE A 83 10.31 -37.48 7.33
C ILE A 83 9.49 -36.53 8.23
N SER A 84 9.77 -36.55 9.53
CA SER A 84 9.04 -35.81 10.58
C SER A 84 9.14 -34.26 10.55
N PRO A 85 10.27 -33.62 10.19
CA PRO A 85 10.44 -32.17 10.28
C PRO A 85 9.48 -31.39 9.37
N VAL A 86 9.35 -31.72 8.07
CA VAL A 86 8.65 -30.83 7.11
C VAL A 86 7.14 -30.74 7.38
N LYS A 87 6.49 -31.85 7.78
CA LYS A 87 5.05 -31.88 8.09
C LYS A 87 4.74 -31.06 9.35
N ASN A 88 5.47 -31.28 10.43
CA ASN A 88 5.24 -30.62 11.72
C ASN A 88 5.66 -29.14 11.69
N ILE A 89 6.73 -28.79 10.96
CA ILE A 89 7.28 -27.43 10.93
C ILE A 89 6.39 -26.44 10.16
N LEU A 90 5.82 -26.88 9.03
CA LEU A 90 5.07 -25.99 8.13
C LEU A 90 3.54 -26.07 8.35
N GLY A 91 3.08 -27.01 9.17
CA GLY A 91 1.66 -27.28 9.44
C GLY A 91 1.15 -26.86 10.82
N GLN A 92 2.01 -26.29 11.69
CA GLN A 92 1.60 -25.84 13.02
C GLN A 92 0.79 -24.54 12.98
N THR A 93 -0.17 -24.43 13.90
CA THR A 93 -1.05 -23.26 14.08
C THR A 93 -0.25 -22.05 14.56
N LEU A 94 -0.48 -20.89 13.92
CA LEU A 94 0.23 -19.63 14.18
C LEU A 94 -0.19 -18.93 15.50
N GLU A 95 -1.07 -19.54 16.29
CA GLU A 95 -1.70 -18.87 17.44
C GLU A 95 -0.74 -18.56 18.59
N ASN A 96 0.41 -19.26 18.69
CA ASN A 96 1.35 -19.10 19.81
C ASN A 96 2.82 -19.07 19.39
N VAL A 97 3.17 -18.25 18.38
CA VAL A 97 4.59 -18.09 17.99
C VAL A 97 5.35 -17.33 19.10
N PRO A 98 6.41 -17.90 19.70
CA PRO A 98 7.18 -17.23 20.74
C PRO A 98 7.84 -15.95 20.23
N LYS A 99 7.76 -14.86 21.02
CA LYS A 99 8.50 -13.62 20.74
C LYS A 99 9.91 -13.71 21.28
N GLU A 100 10.82 -14.17 20.44
CA GLU A 100 12.25 -14.29 20.78
C GLU A 100 12.96 -12.93 20.85
N SER A 101 14.09 -12.90 21.57
CA SER A 101 14.94 -11.71 21.66
C SER A 101 15.68 -11.43 20.35
N ARG A 102 16.12 -10.18 20.17
CA ARG A 102 16.92 -9.79 18.99
C ARG A 102 18.23 -10.57 18.91
N GLU A 103 18.84 -10.89 20.05
CA GLU A 103 20.08 -11.66 20.15
C GLU A 103 19.89 -13.10 19.68
N TYR A 104 18.73 -13.70 19.97
CA TYR A 104 18.37 -15.03 19.48
C TYR A 104 18.35 -15.07 17.95
N TYR A 105 17.66 -14.12 17.30
CA TYR A 105 17.62 -14.03 15.84
C TYR A 105 19.00 -13.80 15.23
N GLN A 106 19.83 -12.93 15.83
CA GLN A 106 21.19 -12.67 15.36
C GLN A 106 22.09 -13.91 15.48
N LYS A 107 21.96 -14.66 16.58
CA LYS A 107 22.71 -15.90 16.81
C LYS A 107 22.42 -16.96 15.76
N HIS A 108 21.16 -17.08 15.35
CA HIS A 108 20.70 -18.05 14.36
C HIS A 108 20.83 -17.57 12.90
N SER A 109 21.17 -16.31 12.67
CA SER A 109 21.31 -15.76 11.32
C SER A 109 22.53 -16.33 10.56
N LEU A 110 22.28 -17.02 9.45
CA LEU A 110 23.32 -17.48 8.50
C LEU A 110 23.65 -16.43 7.44
N GLY A 111 22.64 -15.71 6.98
CA GLY A 111 22.77 -14.89 5.78
C GLY A 111 21.42 -14.45 5.23
N SER A 112 21.35 -14.32 3.91
CA SER A 112 20.15 -13.89 3.20
C SER A 112 19.91 -14.68 1.93
N ILE A 113 18.64 -14.74 1.55
CA ILE A 113 18.16 -15.17 0.24
C ILE A 113 17.58 -13.98 -0.51
N PHE A 114 17.81 -13.98 -1.81
CA PHE A 114 17.33 -12.94 -2.70
C PHE A 114 16.70 -13.54 -3.96
N ILE A 115 15.46 -13.16 -4.27
CA ILE A 115 14.70 -13.64 -5.44
C ILE A 115 14.14 -12.44 -6.21
N PRO A 116 14.86 -11.93 -7.24
CA PRO A 116 14.51 -10.68 -7.91
C PRO A 116 13.13 -10.69 -8.58
N LYS A 117 12.73 -11.84 -9.14
CA LYS A 117 11.48 -11.99 -9.90
C LYS A 117 10.25 -11.61 -9.08
N ILE A 118 10.29 -11.89 -7.77
CA ILE A 118 9.21 -11.65 -6.80
C ILE A 118 9.61 -10.60 -5.76
N SER A 119 10.64 -9.80 -6.04
CA SER A 119 11.15 -8.73 -5.15
C SER A 119 11.45 -9.17 -3.70
N LEU A 120 11.83 -10.45 -3.51
CA LEU A 120 12.04 -11.04 -2.19
C LEU A 120 13.49 -10.83 -1.72
N SER A 121 13.67 -10.34 -0.49
CA SER A 121 14.95 -10.27 0.21
C SER A 121 14.73 -10.58 1.69
N LEU A 122 15.19 -11.73 2.17
CA LEU A 122 14.87 -12.22 3.52
C LEU A 122 16.08 -12.86 4.21
N PRO A 123 16.13 -12.82 5.56
CA PRO A 123 17.13 -13.55 6.33
C PRO A 123 16.95 -15.05 6.20
N VAL A 124 18.09 -15.73 6.26
CA VAL A 124 18.19 -17.20 6.32
C VAL A 124 18.75 -17.58 7.68
N PHE A 125 18.00 -18.39 8.42
CA PHE A 125 18.39 -18.91 9.74
C PHE A 125 18.94 -20.35 9.66
N ASP A 126 19.80 -20.71 10.61
CA ASP A 126 20.56 -21.97 10.61
C ASP A 126 19.79 -23.21 11.05
N THR A 127 18.62 -22.99 11.63
CA THR A 127 17.71 -24.02 12.11
C THR A 127 16.28 -23.57 11.89
N THR A 128 15.33 -24.46 12.17
CA THR A 128 13.91 -24.16 12.09
C THR A 128 13.24 -24.30 13.45
N THR A 129 12.61 -23.21 13.88
CA THR A 129 11.65 -23.11 14.98
C THR A 129 10.49 -22.25 14.50
N ASP A 130 9.34 -22.28 15.18
CA ASP A 130 8.18 -21.48 14.76
C ASP A 130 8.50 -19.98 14.74
N SER A 131 9.27 -19.49 15.71
CA SER A 131 9.71 -18.09 15.78
C SER A 131 10.63 -17.70 14.62
N LEU A 132 11.59 -18.55 14.25
CA LEU A 132 12.49 -18.29 13.12
C LEU A 132 11.78 -18.40 11.77
N LEU A 133 10.88 -19.37 11.61
CA LEU A 133 10.12 -19.58 10.37
C LEU A 133 9.07 -18.49 10.16
N TYR A 134 8.49 -17.95 11.23
CA TYR A 134 7.63 -16.77 11.18
C TYR A 134 8.40 -15.50 10.82
N LYS A 135 9.68 -15.42 11.20
CA LYS A 135 10.52 -14.22 10.98
C LYS A 135 11.20 -14.19 9.61
N GLY A 136 11.43 -15.34 8.97
CA GLY A 136 12.19 -15.42 7.73
C GLY A 136 12.30 -16.84 7.18
N ILE A 137 13.38 -17.09 6.44
CA ILE A 137 13.62 -18.38 5.79
C ILE A 137 14.51 -19.23 6.67
N THR A 138 14.19 -20.51 6.83
CA THR A 138 14.94 -21.41 7.72
C THR A 138 15.57 -22.56 6.97
N LEU A 139 16.71 -23.04 7.46
CA LEU A 139 17.34 -24.25 6.97
C LEU A 139 16.59 -25.48 7.48
N LEU A 140 16.22 -26.41 6.57
CA LEU A 140 15.72 -27.72 6.95
C LEU A 140 16.80 -28.49 7.73
N PRO A 141 16.53 -28.89 8.99
CA PRO A 141 17.46 -29.72 9.76
C PRO A 141 17.85 -30.98 8.99
N GLY A 142 19.14 -31.30 8.98
CA GLY A 142 19.70 -32.42 8.21
C GLY A 142 20.20 -32.03 6.81
N SER A 143 19.62 -31.04 6.14
CA SER A 143 20.05 -30.63 4.78
C SER A 143 21.43 -29.97 4.74
N SER A 144 22.00 -29.79 3.56
CA SER A 144 23.31 -29.12 3.41
C SER A 144 23.20 -27.64 3.78
N TYR A 145 24.19 -27.10 4.47
CA TYR A 145 24.26 -25.66 4.73
C TYR A 145 24.37 -24.87 3.40
N PRO A 146 23.81 -23.64 3.32
CA PRO A 146 23.71 -22.80 2.12
C PRO A 146 25.06 -22.18 1.70
N VAL A 147 26.10 -22.99 1.59
CA VAL A 147 27.47 -22.58 1.22
C VAL A 147 27.92 -23.19 -0.12
N GLY A 148 27.06 -23.99 -0.74
CA GLY A 148 27.28 -24.71 -2.00
C GLY A 148 28.40 -25.75 -1.92
N GLY A 149 28.80 -26.25 -3.10
CA GLY A 149 29.80 -27.28 -3.26
C GLY A 149 29.26 -28.55 -3.91
N LYS A 150 30.16 -29.38 -4.45
CA LYS A 150 29.79 -30.68 -5.03
C LYS A 150 29.15 -31.59 -3.98
N SER A 151 28.16 -32.36 -4.40
CA SER A 151 27.39 -33.26 -3.55
C SER A 151 26.76 -32.52 -2.36
N THR A 152 26.14 -31.38 -2.64
CA THR A 152 25.36 -30.63 -1.64
C THR A 152 23.94 -30.37 -2.14
N HIS A 153 22.99 -30.44 -1.22
CA HIS A 153 21.61 -30.05 -1.45
C HIS A 153 21.10 -29.29 -0.22
N THR A 154 20.99 -27.98 -0.35
CA THR A 154 20.42 -27.11 0.68
C THR A 154 18.90 -27.07 0.51
N VAL A 155 18.16 -27.16 1.61
CA VAL A 155 16.70 -27.05 1.59
C VAL A 155 16.29 -25.92 2.52
N LEU A 156 15.65 -24.89 1.95
CA LEU A 156 15.21 -23.70 2.66
C LEU A 156 13.69 -23.67 2.72
N MET A 157 13.14 -23.41 3.90
CA MET A 157 11.71 -23.40 4.17
C MET A 157 11.23 -21.98 4.49
N GLY A 158 10.00 -21.68 4.08
CA GLY A 158 9.31 -20.44 4.43
C GLY A 158 7.81 -20.64 4.37
N HIS A 159 7.05 -19.94 5.21
CA HIS A 159 5.58 -19.98 5.12
C HIS A 159 5.06 -19.39 3.80
N SER A 160 3.82 -19.73 3.51
CA SER A 160 2.98 -19.14 2.47
C SER A 160 1.65 -18.74 3.11
N GLY A 161 1.15 -17.56 2.78
CA GLY A 161 -0.14 -17.06 3.26
C GLY A 161 -0.18 -16.57 4.71
N LEU A 162 0.93 -16.03 5.25
CA LEU A 162 0.84 -15.35 6.54
C LEU A 162 0.09 -14.01 6.38
N PRO A 163 -0.76 -13.60 7.34
CA PRO A 163 -1.49 -12.33 7.26
C PRO A 163 -0.61 -11.08 7.20
N ASN A 164 0.57 -11.14 7.81
CA ASN A 164 1.42 -9.96 8.08
C ASN A 164 2.77 -9.98 7.34
N GLN A 165 3.09 -11.04 6.59
CA GLN A 165 4.33 -11.20 5.84
C GLN A 165 4.15 -12.13 4.64
N GLU A 166 4.73 -11.79 3.50
CA GLU A 166 4.61 -12.63 2.31
C GLU A 166 5.52 -13.87 2.33
N LEU A 167 6.74 -13.80 2.85
CA LEU A 167 7.71 -14.91 2.84
C LEU A 167 7.76 -15.64 1.47
N PHE A 168 7.45 -16.94 1.41
CA PHE A 168 7.43 -17.71 0.15
C PHE A 168 6.04 -17.79 -0.51
N THR A 169 5.09 -16.92 -0.15
CA THR A 169 3.75 -16.86 -0.76
C THR A 169 3.80 -16.81 -2.30
N HIS A 170 4.69 -15.98 -2.85
CA HIS A 170 4.83 -15.77 -4.29
C HIS A 170 5.78 -16.78 -4.98
N LEU A 171 6.21 -17.84 -4.29
CA LEU A 171 7.17 -18.79 -4.84
C LEU A 171 6.63 -19.55 -6.07
N HIS A 172 5.30 -19.66 -6.18
CA HIS A 172 4.59 -20.26 -7.32
C HIS A 172 4.72 -19.46 -8.63
N GLU A 173 5.13 -18.19 -8.57
CA GLU A 173 5.33 -17.34 -9.75
C GLU A 173 6.65 -17.62 -10.47
N LEU A 174 7.57 -18.35 -9.82
CA LEU A 174 8.83 -18.73 -10.42
C LEU A 174 8.63 -19.79 -11.51
N LYS A 175 9.49 -19.72 -12.52
CA LYS A 175 9.53 -20.65 -13.65
C LYS A 175 10.94 -21.20 -13.82
N LYS A 176 11.06 -22.30 -14.59
CA LYS A 176 12.37 -22.81 -15.01
C LYS A 176 13.15 -21.69 -15.72
N GLY A 177 14.42 -21.52 -15.36
CA GLY A 177 15.27 -20.45 -15.86
C GLY A 177 15.34 -19.21 -14.95
N ASP A 178 14.37 -19.00 -14.05
CA ASP A 178 14.47 -17.93 -13.06
C ASP A 178 15.63 -18.16 -12.11
N LYS A 179 16.15 -17.08 -11.53
CA LYS A 179 17.31 -17.11 -10.64
C LYS A 179 16.95 -16.69 -9.23
N PHE A 180 17.59 -17.33 -8.26
CA PHE A 180 17.65 -16.88 -6.89
C PHE A 180 19.08 -16.94 -6.38
N PHE A 181 19.34 -16.21 -5.32
CA PHE A 181 20.69 -16.02 -4.81
C PHE A 181 20.76 -16.18 -3.30
N LEU A 182 21.92 -16.61 -2.83
CA LEU A 182 22.23 -16.76 -1.41
C LEU A 182 23.48 -15.97 -1.08
N LYS A 183 23.47 -15.29 0.07
CA LYS A 183 24.61 -14.56 0.61
C LYS A 183 24.85 -14.99 2.04
N VAL A 184 25.96 -15.71 2.27
CA VAL A 184 26.27 -16.37 3.56
C VAL A 184 27.72 -16.08 3.92
N TYR A 185 27.94 -15.40 5.04
CA TYR A 185 29.27 -14.97 5.52
C TYR A 185 30.16 -14.36 4.41
N GLY A 186 29.60 -13.48 3.59
CA GLY A 186 30.29 -12.80 2.49
C GLY A 186 30.36 -13.60 1.18
N LYS A 187 30.10 -14.91 1.19
CA LYS A 187 30.03 -15.73 -0.03
C LYS A 187 28.70 -15.53 -0.73
N ARG A 188 28.74 -15.24 -2.03
CA ARG A 188 27.56 -15.07 -2.90
C ARG A 188 27.40 -16.27 -3.83
N LEU A 189 26.19 -16.82 -3.89
CA LEU A 189 25.84 -18.00 -4.67
C LEU A 189 24.64 -17.67 -5.57
N ALA A 190 24.66 -18.15 -6.82
CA ALA A 190 23.56 -18.01 -7.76
C ALA A 190 23.02 -19.39 -8.14
N TYR A 191 21.71 -19.55 -8.11
CA TYR A 191 21.03 -20.77 -8.52
C TYR A 191 20.00 -20.43 -9.59
N GLN A 192 19.89 -21.29 -10.59
CA GLN A 192 18.88 -21.21 -11.63
C GLN A 192 17.87 -22.33 -11.43
N VAL A 193 16.58 -22.00 -11.42
CA VAL A 193 15.49 -22.95 -11.26
C VAL A 193 15.50 -23.93 -12.43
N ILE A 194 15.59 -25.22 -12.10
CA ILE A 194 15.57 -26.33 -13.07
C ILE A 194 14.31 -27.20 -12.95
N ARG A 195 13.68 -27.20 -11.76
CA ARG A 195 12.55 -28.08 -11.46
C ARG A 195 11.60 -27.43 -10.46
N ILE A 196 10.31 -27.59 -10.71
CA ILE A 196 9.22 -27.17 -9.83
C ILE A 196 8.30 -28.38 -9.69
N LYS A 197 7.96 -28.77 -8.46
CA LYS A 197 7.10 -29.92 -8.19
C LYS A 197 6.20 -29.64 -6.99
N VAL A 198 4.97 -30.14 -7.04
CA VAL A 198 4.07 -30.21 -5.88
C VAL A 198 4.10 -31.63 -5.35
N VAL A 199 4.35 -31.77 -4.05
CA VAL A 199 4.51 -33.08 -3.39
C VAL A 199 3.70 -33.15 -2.10
N LEU A 200 3.47 -34.36 -1.60
CA LEU A 200 2.92 -34.56 -0.26
C LEU A 200 3.95 -34.13 0.80
N PRO A 201 3.52 -33.65 1.99
CA PRO A 201 4.45 -33.26 3.07
C PRO A 201 5.39 -34.37 3.53
N THR A 202 5.06 -35.64 3.27
CA THR A 202 5.83 -36.83 3.60
C THR A 202 6.79 -37.28 2.49
N ASP A 203 6.70 -36.72 1.29
CA ASP A 203 7.57 -37.07 0.16
C ASP A 203 8.82 -36.18 0.17
N LEU A 204 9.94 -36.76 0.62
CA LEU A 204 11.24 -36.10 0.69
C LEU A 204 12.23 -36.59 -0.38
N SER A 205 11.78 -37.43 -1.31
CA SER A 205 12.66 -38.07 -2.31
C SER A 205 13.43 -37.04 -3.16
N ASP A 206 12.75 -35.94 -3.50
CA ASP A 206 13.27 -34.88 -4.36
C ASP A 206 14.27 -33.92 -3.72
N ILE A 207 14.43 -33.97 -2.39
CA ILE A 207 15.29 -33.03 -1.64
C ILE A 207 16.56 -33.69 -1.07
N THR A 208 16.87 -34.90 -1.52
CA THR A 208 18.07 -35.66 -1.13
C THR A 208 19.34 -35.14 -1.83
N ILE A 209 20.51 -35.40 -1.23
CA ILE A 209 21.79 -35.03 -1.84
C ILE A 209 22.02 -35.87 -3.09
N GLN A 210 22.38 -35.21 -4.19
CA GLN A 210 22.73 -35.87 -5.45
C GLN A 210 24.24 -35.77 -5.70
N ASN A 211 24.85 -36.88 -6.10
CA ASN A 211 26.28 -36.95 -6.35
C ASN A 211 26.72 -35.93 -7.41
N ASN A 212 27.80 -35.21 -7.10
CA ASN A 212 28.43 -34.20 -7.96
C ASN A 212 27.50 -33.03 -8.38
N GLN A 213 26.36 -32.84 -7.71
CA GLN A 213 25.48 -31.68 -7.90
C GLN A 213 25.62 -30.67 -6.76
N ASP A 214 25.38 -29.40 -7.05
CA ASP A 214 25.20 -28.31 -6.07
C ASP A 214 23.77 -27.77 -6.27
N LEU A 215 22.86 -28.19 -5.40
CA LEU A 215 21.43 -27.92 -5.48
C LEU A 215 20.95 -27.10 -4.29
N ALA A 216 19.93 -26.28 -4.53
CA ALA A 216 19.17 -25.63 -3.48
C ALA A 216 17.68 -25.73 -3.79
N THR A 217 16.88 -26.21 -2.85
CA THR A 217 15.42 -26.29 -2.97
C THR A 217 14.76 -25.33 -2.00
N LEU A 218 13.83 -24.52 -2.52
CA LEU A 218 12.95 -23.65 -1.76
C LEU A 218 11.62 -24.40 -1.54
N VAL A 219 11.14 -24.43 -0.30
CA VAL A 219 9.98 -25.22 0.11
C VAL A 219 8.96 -24.33 0.80
N THR A 220 7.70 -24.43 0.38
CA THR A 220 6.58 -23.77 1.05
C THR A 220 5.30 -24.60 0.98
N CYS A 221 4.26 -24.21 1.73
CA CYS A 221 2.95 -24.82 1.68
C CYS A 221 2.17 -24.41 0.42
N THR A 222 1.36 -25.32 -0.10
CA THR A 222 0.48 -25.09 -1.25
C THR A 222 -0.70 -26.07 -1.23
N PRO A 223 -1.86 -25.79 -1.86
CA PRO A 223 -2.27 -24.49 -2.40
C PRO A 223 -2.51 -23.46 -1.29
N TYR A 224 -2.54 -22.20 -1.69
CA TYR A 224 -2.70 -21.05 -0.80
C TYR A 224 -3.89 -21.24 0.16
N MET A 225 -3.70 -20.96 1.45
CA MET A 225 -4.66 -21.17 2.55
C MET A 225 -5.06 -22.62 2.87
N VAL A 226 -4.86 -23.59 1.95
CA VAL A 226 -5.23 -25.00 2.17
C VAL A 226 -4.07 -25.82 2.72
N ASN A 227 -2.84 -25.54 2.27
CA ASN A 227 -1.59 -26.07 2.83
C ASN A 227 -1.45 -27.61 2.87
N THR A 228 -2.21 -28.34 2.05
CA THR A 228 -2.21 -29.82 2.00
C THR A 228 -0.96 -30.42 1.37
N HIS A 229 -0.27 -29.66 0.53
CA HIS A 229 0.91 -30.09 -0.22
C HIS A 229 2.10 -29.14 0.04
N ARG A 230 3.24 -29.49 -0.54
CA ARG A 230 4.46 -28.67 -0.53
C ARG A 230 4.86 -28.34 -1.95
N LEU A 231 5.14 -27.06 -2.20
CA LEU A 231 5.76 -26.60 -3.44
C LEU A 231 7.27 -26.66 -3.26
N LEU A 232 7.94 -27.41 -4.13
CA LEU A 232 9.39 -27.51 -4.21
C LEU A 232 9.87 -26.76 -5.44
N VAL A 233 10.72 -25.75 -5.26
CA VAL A 233 11.42 -25.06 -6.35
C VAL A 233 12.91 -25.35 -6.22
N THR A 234 13.41 -26.26 -7.06
CA THR A 234 14.82 -26.68 -7.05
C THR A 234 15.62 -25.89 -8.08
N GLY A 235 16.67 -25.21 -7.60
CA GLY A 235 17.69 -24.59 -8.43
C GLY A 235 19.00 -25.36 -8.43
N LYS A 236 19.72 -25.28 -9.54
CA LYS A 236 21.09 -25.77 -9.69
C LYS A 236 22.06 -24.60 -9.71
N ARG A 237 23.23 -24.79 -9.11
CA ARG A 237 24.27 -23.78 -9.05
C ARG A 237 24.70 -23.33 -10.44
N VAL A 238 24.78 -22.01 -10.63
CA VAL A 238 25.31 -21.37 -11.84
C VAL A 238 26.41 -20.36 -11.49
N PRO A 239 27.27 -20.00 -12.46
CA PRO A 239 28.22 -18.90 -12.28
C PRO A 239 27.52 -17.60 -11.87
N LEU A 240 28.15 -16.86 -10.96
CA LEU A 240 27.65 -15.58 -10.47
C LEU A 240 28.18 -14.44 -11.34
N ASP A 241 27.29 -13.72 -12.01
CA ASP A 241 27.60 -12.39 -12.51
C ASP A 241 27.48 -11.37 -11.37
N LYS A 242 28.63 -10.85 -10.93
CA LYS A 242 28.71 -9.90 -9.81
C LYS A 242 27.93 -8.61 -10.09
N SER A 243 28.01 -8.09 -11.32
CA SER A 243 27.39 -6.80 -11.69
C SER A 243 25.87 -6.89 -11.65
N SER A 244 25.32 -7.97 -12.22
CA SER A 244 23.90 -8.28 -12.17
C SER A 244 23.42 -8.55 -10.74
N PHE A 245 24.21 -9.26 -9.93
CA PHE A 245 23.86 -9.51 -8.52
C PHE A 245 23.73 -8.21 -7.72
N ASP A 246 24.74 -7.34 -7.76
CA ASP A 246 24.75 -6.09 -6.96
C ASP A 246 23.61 -5.16 -7.38
N LYS A 247 23.31 -5.08 -8.70
CA LYS A 247 22.19 -4.29 -9.21
C LYS A 247 20.84 -4.83 -8.72
N GLN A 248 20.65 -6.14 -8.76
CA GLN A 248 19.38 -6.75 -8.36
C GLN A 248 19.19 -6.71 -6.83
N GLU A 249 20.24 -6.94 -6.03
CA GLU A 249 20.22 -6.78 -4.56
C GLU A 249 19.79 -5.34 -4.22
N LYS A 250 20.47 -4.31 -4.76
CA LYS A 250 20.12 -2.90 -4.51
C LYS A 250 18.68 -2.56 -4.91
N LYS A 251 18.20 -3.08 -6.05
CA LYS A 251 16.84 -2.82 -6.53
C LYS A 251 15.80 -3.33 -5.54
N ALA A 252 15.97 -4.54 -5.03
CA ALA A 252 15.01 -5.12 -4.09
C ALA A 252 15.04 -4.46 -2.72
N VAL A 253 16.23 -4.09 -2.23
CA VAL A 253 16.35 -3.28 -1.00
C VAL A 253 15.64 -1.93 -1.16
N SER A 254 15.83 -1.25 -2.28
CA SER A 254 15.19 0.04 -2.56
C SER A 254 13.68 -0.08 -2.73
N TYR A 255 13.19 -1.18 -3.31
CA TYR A 255 11.77 -1.43 -3.51
C TYR A 255 10.99 -1.42 -2.19
N GLN A 256 11.52 -2.06 -1.15
CA GLN A 256 10.84 -2.14 0.16
C GLN A 256 10.68 -0.76 0.81
N GLY A 257 11.69 0.11 0.71
CA GLY A 257 11.60 1.49 1.22
C GLY A 257 10.60 2.34 0.43
N LYS A 258 10.59 2.22 -0.90
CA LYS A 258 9.63 2.94 -1.77
C LYS A 258 8.20 2.48 -1.53
N TYR A 259 7.99 1.19 -1.36
CA TYR A 259 6.68 0.61 -1.05
C TYR A 259 6.09 1.21 0.24
N LEU A 260 6.88 1.26 1.32
CA LEU A 260 6.44 1.87 2.58
C LEU A 260 6.14 3.36 2.43
N PHE A 261 6.96 4.11 1.69
CA PHE A 261 6.72 5.52 1.40
C PHE A 261 5.43 5.75 0.60
N CYS A 262 5.14 4.92 -0.41
CA CYS A 262 3.90 5.00 -1.18
C CYS A 262 2.67 4.72 -0.30
N LEU A 263 2.74 3.73 0.61
CA LEU A 263 1.65 3.44 1.54
C LEU A 263 1.39 4.60 2.50
N THR A 264 2.44 5.18 3.10
CA THR A 264 2.27 6.33 4.01
C THR A 264 1.72 7.54 3.28
N ALA A 265 2.21 7.83 2.08
CA ALA A 265 1.69 8.89 1.23
C ALA A 265 0.19 8.70 0.91
N LEU A 266 -0.23 7.47 0.60
CA LEU A 266 -1.64 7.14 0.34
C LEU A 266 -2.54 7.43 1.55
N ILE A 267 -2.09 7.09 2.76
CA ILE A 267 -2.82 7.37 4.00
C ILE A 267 -2.95 8.88 4.22
N PHE A 268 -1.88 9.65 3.99
CA PHE A 268 -1.93 11.11 4.12
C PHE A 268 -2.87 11.76 3.08
N ILE A 269 -2.87 11.29 1.84
CA ILE A 269 -3.80 11.76 0.80
C ILE A 269 -5.24 11.47 1.22
N PHE A 270 -5.49 10.26 1.74
CA PHE A 270 -6.81 9.86 2.21
C PHE A 270 -7.28 10.68 3.42
N MET A 271 -6.39 10.94 4.38
CA MET A 271 -6.65 11.83 5.51
C MET A 271 -6.94 13.27 5.06
N ALA A 272 -6.17 13.80 4.10
CA ALA A 272 -6.39 15.14 3.57
C ALA A 272 -7.75 15.26 2.86
N LEU A 273 -8.17 14.22 2.14
CA LEU A 273 -9.49 14.13 1.52
C LEU A 273 -10.60 14.16 2.57
N ILE A 274 -10.49 13.35 3.63
CA ILE A 274 -11.46 13.34 4.73
C ILE A 274 -11.51 14.69 5.43
N PHE A 275 -10.35 15.28 5.74
CA PHE A 275 -10.26 16.61 6.35
C PHE A 275 -10.91 17.68 5.46
N TYR A 276 -10.69 17.60 4.15
CA TYR A 276 -11.34 18.49 3.18
C TYR A 276 -12.88 18.35 3.23
N ILE A 277 -13.40 17.13 3.26
CA ILE A 277 -14.85 16.86 3.35
C ILE A 277 -15.42 17.40 4.67
N ILE A 278 -14.77 17.12 5.81
CA ILE A 278 -15.18 17.60 7.13
C ILE A 278 -15.18 19.14 7.18
N LYS A 279 -14.07 19.76 6.75
CA LYS A 279 -13.94 21.22 6.68
C LYS A 279 -15.05 21.82 5.82
N ARG A 280 -15.37 21.18 4.69
CA ARG A 280 -16.39 21.66 3.76
C ARG A 280 -17.79 21.62 4.37
N GLU A 281 -18.16 20.53 5.03
CA GLU A 281 -19.44 20.40 5.75
C GLU A 281 -19.52 21.37 6.95
N LEU A 282 -18.41 21.59 7.66
CA LEU A 282 -18.35 22.54 8.78
C LEU A 282 -18.52 24.00 8.33
N ILE A 283 -17.92 24.38 7.20
CA ILE A 283 -18.12 25.71 6.61
C ILE A 283 -19.58 25.91 6.22
N GLU A 284 -20.22 24.91 5.61
CA GLU A 284 -21.64 24.99 5.24
C GLU A 284 -22.52 25.21 6.47
N LEU A 285 -22.34 24.40 7.51
CA LEU A 285 -23.04 24.53 8.78
C LEU A 285 -22.92 25.90 9.43
N LEU A 286 -21.68 26.39 9.57
CA LEU A 286 -21.42 27.67 10.22
C LEU A 286 -21.84 28.84 9.34
N SER A 287 -21.86 28.67 8.02
CA SER A 287 -22.34 29.69 7.08
C SER A 287 -23.85 29.90 7.18
N HIS A 288 -24.65 28.88 7.49
CA HIS A 288 -26.10 29.05 7.68
C HIS A 288 -26.48 30.02 8.81
N LYS A 289 -25.57 30.25 9.77
CA LYS A 289 -25.74 31.19 10.88
C LYS A 289 -25.31 32.63 10.55
N ARG A 290 -24.84 32.89 9.34
CA ARG A 290 -24.32 34.18 8.89
C ARG A 290 -24.97 34.57 7.57
N ASN A 291 -25.07 35.87 7.33
CA ASN A 291 -25.61 36.40 6.09
C ASN A 291 -24.47 36.80 5.15
N TYR A 292 -24.64 36.50 3.86
CA TYR A 292 -23.66 36.77 2.82
C TYR A 292 -24.37 37.46 1.66
N GLN A 293 -23.69 38.42 1.03
CA GLN A 293 -24.23 39.10 -0.13
C GLN A 293 -24.15 38.17 -1.35
N LEU A 294 -25.30 37.90 -1.98
CA LEU A 294 -25.37 37.15 -3.23
C LEU A 294 -25.57 38.12 -4.40
N SER A 295 -24.51 38.34 -5.17
CA SER A 295 -24.57 39.18 -6.37
C SER A 295 -23.58 38.73 -7.43
N PHE A 296 -23.90 39.02 -8.70
CA PHE A 296 -23.07 38.72 -9.86
C PHE A 296 -23.41 39.64 -11.03
N PHE A 297 -22.53 39.65 -12.02
CA PHE A 297 -22.72 40.35 -13.28
C PHE A 297 -23.01 39.36 -14.40
N VAL A 298 -23.87 39.78 -15.33
CA VAL A 298 -24.25 39.01 -16.51
C VAL A 298 -23.79 39.73 -17.76
N TYR A 299 -23.05 38.99 -18.58
CA TYR A 299 -22.53 39.44 -19.87
C TYR A 299 -23.11 38.61 -21.00
N ASN A 300 -23.22 39.19 -22.18
CA ASN A 300 -23.42 38.51 -23.45
C ASN A 300 -22.39 39.05 -24.47
N ASN A 301 -21.54 38.18 -25.03
CA ASN A 301 -20.46 38.53 -25.95
C ASN A 301 -19.61 39.72 -25.44
N GLY A 302 -19.30 39.73 -24.15
CA GLY A 302 -18.49 40.76 -23.50
C GLY A 302 -19.24 42.05 -23.12
N ARG A 303 -20.53 42.17 -23.41
CA ARG A 303 -21.35 43.35 -23.03
C ARG A 303 -22.29 43.03 -21.89
N LEU A 304 -22.46 43.98 -20.95
CA LEU A 304 -23.42 43.88 -19.86
C LEU A 304 -24.85 43.91 -20.40
N ILE A 305 -25.71 43.03 -19.90
CA ILE A 305 -27.10 42.91 -20.36
C ILE A 305 -28.09 43.13 -19.22
N SER A 306 -29.19 43.83 -19.49
CA SER A 306 -30.26 44.13 -18.53
C SER A 306 -31.52 43.29 -18.80
N GLY A 307 -32.48 43.29 -17.86
CA GLY A 307 -33.79 42.65 -18.03
C GLY A 307 -33.83 41.12 -17.95
N HIS A 308 -32.74 40.47 -17.53
CA HIS A 308 -32.68 39.02 -17.39
C HIS A 308 -33.00 38.58 -15.96
N LYS A 309 -34.01 37.71 -15.80
CA LYS A 309 -34.52 37.27 -14.50
C LYS A 309 -33.87 35.97 -14.05
N PHE A 310 -33.47 35.94 -12.79
CA PHE A 310 -32.84 34.80 -12.13
C PHE A 310 -33.56 34.47 -10.83
N THR A 311 -33.65 33.18 -10.52
CA THR A 311 -34.18 32.70 -9.25
C THR A 311 -33.13 31.88 -8.50
N VAL A 312 -33.13 31.98 -7.18
CA VAL A 312 -32.30 31.15 -6.32
C VAL A 312 -33.14 29.98 -5.84
N VAL A 313 -32.58 28.78 -5.98
CA VAL A 313 -33.14 27.54 -5.44
C VAL A 313 -32.11 26.88 -4.52
N ASP A 314 -32.59 26.04 -3.61
CA ASP A 314 -31.73 25.23 -2.77
C ASP A 314 -30.89 24.24 -3.63
N TYR A 315 -30.00 23.49 -2.98
CA TYR A 315 -29.18 22.52 -3.69
C TYR A 315 -29.99 21.41 -4.40
N PHE A 316 -31.19 21.09 -3.93
CA PHE A 316 -32.08 20.07 -4.46
C PHE A 316 -33.07 20.61 -5.53
N GLY A 317 -33.12 21.92 -5.74
CA GLY A 317 -34.01 22.57 -6.71
C GLY A 317 -35.31 23.13 -6.12
N LYS A 318 -35.48 23.11 -4.79
CA LYS A 318 -36.64 23.72 -4.12
C LYS A 318 -36.47 25.24 -4.08
N ARG A 319 -37.54 25.96 -4.39
CA ARG A 319 -37.55 27.44 -4.35
C ARG A 319 -37.38 27.92 -2.91
N ILE A 320 -36.55 28.94 -2.72
CA ILE A 320 -36.35 29.58 -1.41
C ILE A 320 -37.12 30.90 -1.35
N LEU A 321 -37.62 31.22 -0.16
CA LEU A 321 -38.31 32.48 0.14
C LEU A 321 -37.37 33.43 0.88
N ASN A 322 -37.52 34.72 0.65
CA ASN A 322 -36.82 35.78 1.39
C ASN A 322 -37.50 36.02 2.75
N ASP A 323 -36.94 36.92 3.57
CA ASP A 323 -37.48 37.25 4.91
C ASP A 323 -38.90 37.85 4.88
N GLN A 324 -39.38 38.26 3.69
CA GLN A 324 -40.71 38.82 3.44
C GLN A 324 -41.71 37.76 2.93
N GLY A 325 -41.28 36.50 2.76
CA GLY A 325 -42.12 35.41 2.26
C GLY A 325 -42.26 35.36 0.73
N GLU A 326 -41.48 36.14 -0.01
CA GLU A 326 -41.47 36.17 -1.47
C GLU A 326 -40.36 35.30 -2.05
N LEU A 327 -40.53 34.84 -3.30
CA LEU A 327 -39.48 34.07 -3.99
C LEU A 327 -38.21 34.91 -4.15
N CYS A 328 -37.05 34.32 -3.86
CA CYS A 328 -35.75 34.97 -4.08
C CYS A 328 -35.47 35.09 -5.58
N GLU A 329 -36.02 36.14 -6.20
CA GLU A 329 -35.91 36.46 -7.62
C GLU A 329 -35.29 37.85 -7.79
N SER A 330 -34.42 38.00 -8.79
CA SER A 330 -33.78 39.27 -9.09
C SER A 330 -33.56 39.40 -10.59
N THR A 331 -33.61 40.63 -11.10
CA THR A 331 -33.45 40.94 -12.51
C THR A 331 -32.21 41.80 -12.70
N SER A 332 -31.44 41.53 -13.76
CA SER A 332 -30.24 42.31 -14.06
C SER A 332 -30.57 43.77 -14.38
N ASP A 333 -29.92 44.70 -13.67
CA ASP A 333 -30.07 46.15 -13.88
C ASP A 333 -29.45 46.63 -15.20
N SER A 334 -29.50 47.94 -15.48
CA SER A 334 -28.91 48.56 -16.68
C SER A 334 -27.40 48.35 -16.82
N ARG A 335 -26.71 47.94 -15.75
CA ARG A 335 -25.28 47.63 -15.69
C ARG A 335 -25.04 46.11 -15.62
N GLY A 336 -26.05 45.29 -15.93
CA GLY A 336 -25.97 43.83 -15.89
C GLY A 336 -25.72 43.25 -14.50
N TYR A 337 -25.90 44.04 -13.44
CA TYR A 337 -25.72 43.63 -12.06
C TYR A 337 -27.01 42.98 -11.53
N VAL A 338 -26.86 41.81 -10.93
CA VAL A 338 -27.93 41.06 -10.27
C VAL A 338 -27.57 40.95 -8.80
N SER A 339 -28.47 41.39 -7.92
CA SER A 339 -28.31 41.28 -6.47
C SER A 339 -29.55 40.70 -5.82
N PHE A 340 -29.35 39.71 -4.97
CA PHE A 340 -30.38 39.09 -4.13
C PHE A 340 -30.29 39.59 -2.69
N GLY A 341 -29.50 40.63 -2.43
CA GLY A 341 -29.27 41.14 -1.09
C GLY A 341 -28.44 40.18 -0.22
N GLN A 342 -28.65 40.26 1.08
CA GLN A 342 -28.02 39.38 2.05
C GLN A 342 -28.93 38.18 2.32
N ILE A 343 -28.43 36.98 2.05
CA ILE A 343 -29.13 35.73 2.36
C ILE A 343 -28.27 34.86 3.27
N ASN A 344 -28.90 33.97 4.04
CA ASN A 344 -28.17 33.01 4.88
C ASN A 344 -27.19 32.19 4.04
N GLY A 345 -25.99 31.99 4.56
CA GLY A 345 -24.98 31.14 3.94
C GLY A 345 -25.49 29.71 3.70
N GLY A 346 -24.88 29.02 2.75
CA GLY A 346 -25.31 27.68 2.35
C GLY A 346 -24.83 27.33 0.95
N ARG A 347 -25.47 26.32 0.35
CA ARG A 347 -25.27 25.93 -1.05
C ARG A 347 -26.56 26.14 -1.83
N TYR A 348 -26.48 27.01 -2.83
CA TYR A 348 -27.62 27.34 -3.68
C TYR A 348 -27.29 27.06 -5.15
N LYS A 349 -28.35 26.90 -5.94
CA LYS A 349 -28.29 26.95 -7.40
C LYS A 349 -29.03 28.19 -7.86
N ILE A 350 -28.45 28.89 -8.82
CA ILE A 350 -29.10 30.01 -9.50
C ILE A 350 -29.60 29.49 -10.84
N VAL A 351 -30.87 29.73 -11.12
CA VAL A 351 -31.56 29.26 -12.32
C VAL A 351 -32.00 30.48 -13.13
N PRO A 352 -31.58 30.60 -14.41
CA PRO A 352 -32.10 31.63 -15.30
C PRO A 352 -33.55 31.31 -15.66
N MET A 353 -34.44 32.30 -15.59
CA MET A 353 -35.87 32.13 -15.89
C MET A 353 -36.22 32.47 -17.34
N ASN A 354 -35.30 33.11 -18.08
CA ASN A 354 -35.54 33.52 -19.46
C ASN A 354 -35.37 32.32 -20.42
N PRO A 355 -36.39 31.94 -21.19
CA PRO A 355 -36.33 30.77 -22.09
C PRO A 355 -35.31 30.93 -23.23
N ASN A 356 -35.01 32.17 -23.63
CA ASN A 356 -34.02 32.48 -24.66
C ASN A 356 -32.57 32.36 -24.14
N MET A 357 -32.38 32.31 -22.81
CA MET A 357 -31.07 32.22 -22.17
C MET A 357 -30.74 30.74 -21.91
N ASN A 358 -30.05 30.08 -22.84
CA ASN A 358 -29.70 28.65 -22.76
C ASN A 358 -28.52 28.37 -21.80
N LEU A 359 -28.57 28.96 -20.60
CA LEU A 359 -27.55 28.85 -19.57
C LEU A 359 -28.00 27.81 -18.52
N LYS A 360 -27.11 26.86 -18.21
CA LYS A 360 -27.43 25.80 -17.22
C LYS A 360 -27.42 26.39 -15.80
N PRO A 361 -28.22 25.84 -14.86
CA PRO A 361 -28.15 26.23 -13.46
C PRO A 361 -26.73 26.15 -12.92
N PHE A 362 -26.32 27.15 -12.14
CA PHE A 362 -24.96 27.27 -11.64
C PHE A 362 -24.93 27.46 -10.12
N LYS A 363 -23.82 27.08 -9.49
CA LYS A 363 -23.73 26.96 -8.04
C LYS A 363 -23.24 28.27 -7.41
N ALA A 364 -23.92 28.71 -6.35
CA ALA A 364 -23.47 29.74 -5.43
C ALA A 364 -23.15 29.09 -4.09
N ILE A 365 -21.91 29.26 -3.61
CA ILE A 365 -21.43 28.65 -2.37
C ILE A 365 -20.63 29.63 -1.54
N VAL A 366 -20.69 29.49 -0.22
CA VAL A 366 -19.70 30.13 0.66
C VAL A 366 -18.42 29.30 0.64
N LYS A 367 -17.26 29.91 0.34
CA LYS A 367 -15.96 29.24 0.31
C LYS A 367 -15.28 29.27 1.68
N HIS A 368 -15.30 30.42 2.34
CA HIS A 368 -14.77 30.63 3.68
C HIS A 368 -15.74 31.42 4.55
N LEU A 369 -15.74 31.14 5.86
CA LEU A 369 -16.63 31.82 6.80
C LEU A 369 -16.37 33.32 6.95
N LYS A 370 -15.18 33.77 6.56
CA LYS A 370 -14.77 35.19 6.56
C LYS A 370 -15.21 35.93 5.30
N ASP A 371 -15.65 35.22 4.26
CA ASP A 371 -16.10 35.85 3.02
C ASP A 371 -17.34 36.72 3.35
N LYS A 372 -17.47 37.87 2.68
CA LYS A 372 -18.68 38.70 2.80
C LYS A 372 -19.71 38.37 1.72
N LYS A 373 -19.30 37.63 0.70
CA LYS A 373 -20.07 37.37 -0.53
C LYS A 373 -20.05 35.88 -0.87
N PHE A 374 -21.06 35.43 -1.62
CA PHE A 374 -21.04 34.08 -2.19
C PHE A 374 -19.99 33.99 -3.31
N TYR A 375 -19.31 32.85 -3.36
CA TYR A 375 -18.51 32.47 -4.51
C TYR A 375 -19.40 31.78 -5.55
N ILE A 376 -19.35 32.31 -6.78
CA ILE A 376 -19.97 31.73 -7.95
C ILE A 376 -18.86 31.36 -8.93
N LYS A 377 -18.82 30.10 -9.38
CA LYS A 377 -17.84 29.69 -10.40
C LYS A 377 -18.22 30.36 -11.72
N LYS A 378 -17.24 30.99 -12.40
CA LYS A 378 -17.42 31.54 -13.75
C LYS A 378 -18.09 30.52 -14.67
N VAL A 379 -19.18 30.93 -15.31
CA VAL A 379 -19.93 30.12 -16.29
C VAL A 379 -19.92 30.88 -17.61
N VAL A 380 -19.54 30.18 -18.68
CA VAL A 380 -19.55 30.72 -20.05
C VAL A 380 -20.29 29.73 -20.94
N LYS A 381 -21.35 30.16 -21.62
CA LYS A 381 -22.10 29.34 -22.57
C LYS A 381 -22.90 30.20 -23.55
N ASN A 382 -22.80 29.91 -24.84
CA ASN A 382 -23.55 30.58 -25.92
C ASN A 382 -23.43 32.12 -25.88
N GLY A 383 -22.22 32.65 -25.67
CA GLY A 383 -21.98 34.09 -25.54
C GLY A 383 -22.27 34.68 -24.16
N TYR A 384 -23.09 34.01 -23.34
CA TYR A 384 -23.38 34.47 -21.98
C TYR A 384 -22.26 34.11 -21.00
N GLN A 385 -21.86 35.09 -20.17
CA GLN A 385 -20.84 34.93 -19.13
C GLN A 385 -21.33 35.48 -17.79
N ILE A 386 -21.05 34.76 -16.72
CA ILE A 386 -21.39 35.16 -15.34
C ILE A 386 -20.10 35.30 -14.53
N GLN A 387 -19.94 36.44 -13.87
CA GLN A 387 -18.79 36.74 -13.01
C GLN A 387 -19.22 37.35 -11.68
N THR A 388 -18.47 37.04 -10.62
CA THR A 388 -18.54 37.77 -9.36
C THR A 388 -17.71 39.04 -9.45
N GLU A 389 -18.09 40.07 -8.69
CA GLU A 389 -17.49 41.42 -8.65
C GLU A 389 -15.95 41.44 -8.43
N GLY A 390 -15.34 40.34 -7.94
CA GLY A 390 -13.88 40.22 -7.79
C GLY A 390 -13.11 39.71 -9.02
N ASP A 391 -13.79 39.23 -10.07
CA ASP A 391 -13.18 38.81 -11.34
C ASP A 391 -13.29 39.90 -12.44
N ALA A 392 -13.87 41.06 -12.10
CA ALA A 392 -14.12 42.16 -13.02
C ALA A 392 -12.92 43.12 -13.19
N THR A 393 -11.81 42.87 -12.49
CA THR A 393 -10.57 43.64 -12.59
C THR A 393 -9.41 42.68 -12.82
N ASN A 394 -9.24 42.22 -14.05
CA ASN A 394 -8.01 41.70 -14.63
C ASN A 394 -8.28 41.51 -16.13
N ASP A 395 -8.44 42.62 -16.83
CA ASP A 395 -8.07 42.76 -18.24
C ASP A 395 -7.14 43.97 -18.34
#